data_AF-A0A516X500-F1
#
_entry.id   AF-A0A516X500-F1
#
_cell.length_a   1.000
_cell.length_b   1.000
_cell.length_c   1.000
_cell.angle_alpha   90.00
_cell.angle_beta   90.00
_cell.angle_gamma   90.00
#
_symmetry.space_group_name_H-M   'P 1'
#
loop_
_entity.id
_entity.type
_entity.pdbx_description
1 polymer ?
#
loop_
_entity_poly.entity_id
_entity_poly.type
_entity_poly.pdbx_seq_one_letter_code
_entity_poly.pdbx_strand_id
1 'polypeptide(L)'
;MNEPRIACATAALAPIPEDYCAVTASEVAAQENGHSFHRALHIGWAWGVDESGREYLDLLWEHRHPGTHADRYFADGTTEGIAVPFRGYPMAEDPAENAERERWYLAENRRIYADLRGRGLLPDAGANVPSQDINEFLQTGGQVDGD
;
A
#
# COMPACT_ATOMS: atom_id res chain seq x y z
N MET A 1 -18.26 16.68 12.20
CA MET A 1 -17.10 15.77 12.12
C MET A 1 -17.61 14.36 12.33
N ASN A 2 -17.20 13.40 11.49
CA ASN A 2 -17.60 12.00 11.64
C ASN A 2 -16.68 11.34 12.67
N GLU A 3 -17.07 11.38 13.96
CA GLU A 3 -16.29 10.85 15.09
C GLU A 3 -15.80 9.39 14.86
N PRO A 4 -16.64 8.47 14.33
CA PRO A 4 -16.20 7.13 13.92
C PRO A 4 -15.03 7.11 12.92
N ARG A 5 -15.10 7.90 11.83
CA ARG A 5 -14.02 7.95 10.84
C ARG A 5 -12.73 8.52 11.42
N ILE A 6 -12.81 9.52 12.30
CA ILE A 6 -11.64 10.09 12.98
C ILE A 6 -10.98 9.05 13.89
N ALA A 7 -11.78 8.30 14.66
CA ALA A 7 -11.26 7.24 15.51
C ALA A 7 -10.58 6.12 14.70
N CYS A 8 -11.20 5.69 13.61
CA CYS A 8 -10.64 4.70 12.70
C CYS A 8 -9.34 5.19 12.04
N ALA A 9 -9.33 6.42 11.50
CA ALA A 9 -8.12 7.03 10.94
C ALA A 9 -7.00 7.22 11.98
N THR A 10 -7.35 7.52 13.24
CA THR A 10 -6.38 7.61 14.34
C THR A 10 -5.72 6.26 14.59
N ALA A 11 -6.51 5.17 14.64
CA ALA A 11 -6.00 3.82 14.80
C ALA A 11 -5.12 3.40 13.61
N ALA A 12 -5.53 3.74 12.39
CA ALA A 12 -4.80 3.42 11.16
C ALA A 12 -3.44 4.14 11.07
N LEU A 13 -3.37 5.39 11.51
CA LEU A 13 -2.12 6.18 11.46
C LEU A 13 -1.16 5.87 12.62
N ALA A 14 -1.64 5.27 13.72
CA ALA A 14 -0.84 5.01 14.92
C ALA A 14 0.47 4.21 14.70
N PRO A 15 0.56 3.24 13.76
CA PRO A 15 1.79 2.52 13.48
C PRO A 15 2.84 3.34 12.72
N ILE A 16 2.46 4.46 12.09
CA ILE A 16 3.36 5.28 11.29
C ILE A 16 4.18 6.18 12.23
N PRO A 17 5.52 6.19 12.14
CA PRO A 17 6.33 7.05 12.97
C PRO A 17 5.97 8.53 12.78
N GLU A 18 5.73 9.25 13.89
CA GLU A 18 5.23 10.63 13.90
C GLU A 18 6.06 11.58 13.00
N ASP A 19 7.38 11.44 13.02
CA ASP A 19 8.31 12.23 12.20
C ASP A 19 8.13 12.08 10.68
N TYR A 20 7.40 11.06 10.24
CA TYR A 20 7.13 10.77 8.84
C TYR A 20 5.65 10.94 8.48
N CYS A 21 4.74 10.92 9.47
CA CYS A 21 3.31 11.04 9.25
C CYS A 21 2.91 12.50 9.01
N ALA A 22 2.72 12.87 7.73
CA ALA A 22 2.37 14.23 7.33
C ALA A 22 0.87 14.44 7.09
N VAL A 23 0.03 13.57 7.64
CA VAL A 23 -1.43 13.69 7.60
C VAL A 23 -2.01 13.45 8.99
N THR A 24 -3.08 14.15 9.29
CA THR A 24 -3.86 13.98 10.51
C THR A 24 -5.05 13.07 10.27
N ALA A 25 -5.55 12.43 11.35
CA ALA A 25 -6.76 11.64 11.28
C ALA A 25 -7.98 12.44 10.78
N SER A 26 -8.03 13.75 11.05
CA SER A 26 -9.10 14.63 10.57
C SER A 26 -9.03 14.85 9.06
N GLU A 27 -7.83 14.99 8.48
CA GLU A 27 -7.64 15.14 7.03
C GLU A 27 -7.99 13.85 6.29
N VAL A 28 -7.59 12.68 6.84
CA VAL A 28 -7.93 11.36 6.28
C VAL A 28 -9.43 11.10 6.37
N ALA A 29 -10.07 11.42 7.50
CA ALA A 29 -11.51 11.22 7.69
C ALA A 29 -12.39 12.11 6.80
N ALA A 30 -11.86 13.22 6.30
CA ALA A 30 -12.59 14.21 5.49
C ALA A 30 -12.56 13.93 3.98
N GLN A 31 -11.71 13.01 3.52
CA GLN A 31 -11.50 12.71 2.10
C GLN A 31 -11.80 11.24 1.85
N GLU A 32 -12.57 10.92 0.80
CA GLU A 32 -12.87 9.52 0.45
C GLU A 32 -11.60 8.75 0.06
N ASN A 33 -10.63 9.39 -0.57
CA ASN A 33 -9.32 8.82 -0.86
C ASN A 33 -8.25 9.92 -0.94
N GLY A 34 -6.98 9.54 -0.88
CA GLY A 34 -5.89 10.48 -1.10
C GLY A 34 -4.50 9.89 -0.89
N HIS A 35 -3.50 10.73 -1.17
CA HIS A 35 -2.08 10.41 -1.03
C HIS A 35 -1.33 11.54 -0.33
N SER A 36 -0.33 11.19 0.46
CA SER A 36 0.62 12.11 1.07
C SER A 36 2.05 11.62 0.87
N PHE A 37 2.93 12.57 0.56
CA PHE A 37 4.34 12.31 0.31
C PHE A 37 5.18 13.20 1.24
N HIS A 38 5.90 12.58 2.18
CA HIS A 38 6.72 13.31 3.14
C HIS A 38 7.96 12.51 3.54
N ARG A 39 9.14 13.15 3.48
CA ARG A 39 10.42 12.52 3.90
C ARG A 39 10.63 11.11 3.34
N ALA A 40 10.34 10.94 2.04
CA ALA A 40 10.42 9.67 1.31
C ALA A 40 9.45 8.56 1.80
N LEU A 41 8.48 8.90 2.65
CA LEU A 41 7.30 8.09 2.96
C LEU A 41 6.18 8.49 2.00
N HIS A 42 5.55 7.49 1.39
CA HIS A 42 4.23 7.62 0.77
C HIS A 42 3.18 7.05 1.72
N ILE A 43 2.04 7.74 1.87
CA ILE A 43 0.84 7.25 2.55
C ILE A 43 -0.32 7.36 1.56
N GLY A 44 -0.97 6.26 1.24
CA GLY A 44 -2.19 6.22 0.43
C GLY A 44 -3.37 5.72 1.26
N TRP A 45 -4.56 6.28 1.05
CA TRP A 45 -5.75 5.86 1.78
C TRP A 45 -7.01 5.89 0.91
N ALA A 46 -7.95 5.00 1.21
CA ALA A 46 -9.27 4.99 0.62
C ALA A 46 -10.31 4.46 1.60
N TRP A 47 -11.43 5.17 1.72
CA TRP A 47 -12.62 4.70 2.42
C TRP A 47 -13.45 3.82 1.51
N GLY A 48 -14.09 2.82 2.10
CA GLY A 48 -15.01 1.95 1.40
C GLY A 48 -16.06 1.37 2.34
N VAL A 49 -16.94 0.56 1.76
CA VAL A 49 -17.98 -0.17 2.49
C VAL A 49 -17.91 -1.64 2.07
N ASP A 50 -17.90 -2.56 3.02
CA ASP A 50 -17.87 -3.99 2.74
C ASP A 50 -19.25 -4.53 2.32
N GLU A 51 -19.33 -5.81 1.95
CA GLU A 51 -20.59 -6.45 1.53
C GLU A 51 -21.67 -6.46 2.62
N SER A 52 -21.27 -6.35 3.89
CA SER A 52 -22.17 -6.27 5.04
C SER A 52 -22.60 -4.85 5.39
N GLY A 53 -22.11 -3.85 4.65
CA GLY A 53 -22.40 -2.44 4.90
C GLY A 53 -21.50 -1.78 5.94
N ARG A 54 -20.41 -2.43 6.37
CA ARG A 54 -19.45 -1.85 7.34
C ARG A 54 -18.49 -0.94 6.60
N GLU A 55 -18.39 0.31 7.06
CA GLU A 55 -17.41 1.26 6.58
C GLU A 55 -16.00 0.87 7.05
N TYR A 56 -15.03 0.98 6.15
CA TYR A 56 -13.62 0.69 6.41
C TYR A 56 -12.70 1.73 5.79
N LEU A 57 -11.48 1.80 6.32
CA LEU A 57 -10.36 2.55 5.78
C LEU A 57 -9.27 1.57 5.32
N ASP A 58 -9.05 1.48 4.01
CA ASP A 58 -7.82 0.86 3.49
C ASP A 58 -6.71 1.90 3.59
N LEU A 59 -5.57 1.53 4.18
CA LEU A 59 -4.41 2.38 4.36
C LEU A 59 -3.16 1.64 3.88
N LEU A 60 -2.32 2.33 3.14
CA LEU A 60 -0.99 1.88 2.76
C LEU A 60 0.05 2.94 3.16
N TRP A 61 1.20 2.49 3.64
CA TRP A 61 2.36 3.36 3.80
C TRP A 61 3.66 2.68 3.37
N GLU A 62 4.49 3.43 2.67
CA GLU A 62 5.67 2.92 1.95
C GLU A 62 6.90 3.76 2.23
N HIS A 63 7.89 3.15 2.89
CA HIS A 63 9.21 3.75 3.06
C HIS A 63 10.31 2.75 2.70
N ARG A 64 11.40 3.24 2.11
CA ARG A 64 12.54 2.42 1.63
C ARG A 64 13.15 1.46 2.67
N HIS A 65 13.01 1.75 3.97
CA HIS A 65 13.59 0.93 5.05
C HIS A 65 12.57 -0.04 5.70
N PRO A 66 11.48 0.40 6.34
CA PRO A 66 10.49 -0.49 6.94
C PRO A 66 9.65 -1.21 5.88
N GLY A 67 9.69 -0.76 4.62
CA GLY A 67 8.97 -1.33 3.49
C GLY A 67 7.59 -0.77 3.25
N THR A 68 6.82 -1.57 2.53
CA THR A 68 5.41 -1.37 2.25
C THR A 68 4.58 -2.13 3.28
N HIS A 69 3.62 -1.44 3.88
CA HIS A 69 2.61 -2.00 4.78
C HIS A 69 1.25 -1.56 4.27
N ALA A 70 0.25 -2.46 4.31
CA ALA A 70 -1.10 -2.13 3.91
C ALA A 70 -2.11 -2.96 4.72
N ASP A 71 -3.11 -2.29 5.27
CA ASP A 71 -4.12 -2.87 6.14
C ASP A 71 -5.47 -2.18 5.92
N ARG A 72 -6.54 -2.92 6.16
CA ARG A 72 -7.91 -2.45 6.23
C ARG A 72 -8.32 -2.29 7.69
N TYR A 73 -8.85 -1.12 8.05
CA TYR A 73 -9.29 -0.79 9.40
C TYR A 73 -10.79 -0.57 9.45
N PHE A 74 -11.46 -1.12 10.46
CA PHE A 74 -12.89 -0.93 10.68
C PHE A 74 -13.15 -0.12 11.96
N ALA A 75 -14.33 0.49 12.05
CA ALA A 75 -14.73 1.28 13.22
C ALA A 75 -14.90 0.45 14.52
N ASP A 76 -15.08 -0.87 14.41
CA ASP A 76 -15.15 -1.79 15.55
C ASP A 76 -13.75 -2.21 16.08
N GLY A 77 -12.68 -1.68 15.50
CA GLY A 77 -11.30 -1.97 15.87
C GLY A 77 -10.71 -3.23 15.25
N THR A 78 -11.45 -3.91 14.36
CA THR A 78 -10.89 -5.02 13.57
C THR A 78 -9.97 -4.51 12.47
N THR A 79 -8.99 -5.33 12.12
CA THR A 79 -8.01 -5.04 11.07
C THR A 79 -7.79 -6.28 10.20
N GLU A 80 -7.73 -6.09 8.89
CA GLU A 80 -7.45 -7.14 7.92
C GLU A 80 -6.24 -6.77 7.07
N GLY A 81 -5.29 -7.69 6.91
CA GLY A 81 -4.09 -7.44 6.12
C GLY A 81 -4.37 -7.34 4.62
N ILE A 82 -3.78 -6.36 3.96
CA ILE A 82 -3.78 -6.23 2.50
C ILE A 82 -2.44 -6.75 1.97
N ALA A 83 -2.47 -7.49 0.87
CA ALA A 83 -1.24 -8.02 0.28
C ALA A 83 -0.34 -6.86 -0.19
N VAL A 84 0.96 -6.97 0.11
CA VAL A 84 1.99 -6.01 -0.31
C VAL A 84 3.03 -6.70 -1.19
N PRO A 85 3.69 -5.97 -2.10
CA PRO A 85 4.69 -6.56 -2.99
C PRO A 85 5.81 -7.27 -2.22
N PHE A 86 6.20 -8.44 -2.71
CA PHE A 86 7.36 -9.15 -2.22
C PHE A 86 8.62 -8.36 -2.59
N ARG A 87 9.53 -8.19 -1.62
CA ARG A 87 10.82 -7.51 -1.88
C ARG A 87 11.85 -8.37 -2.61
N GLY A 88 11.59 -9.67 -2.70
CA GLY A 88 12.45 -10.65 -3.33
C GLY A 88 11.88 -12.05 -3.15
N TYR A 89 12.56 -13.02 -3.76
CA TYR A 89 12.21 -14.43 -3.69
C TYR A 89 13.44 -15.29 -3.32
N PRO A 90 13.24 -16.49 -2.77
CA PRO A 90 14.35 -17.37 -2.43
C PRO A 90 14.99 -17.94 -3.69
N MET A 91 16.29 -17.68 -3.88
CA MET A 91 17.04 -18.27 -4.99
C MET A 91 17.06 -19.80 -4.89
N ALA A 92 16.95 -20.47 -6.03
CA ALA A 92 17.17 -21.91 -6.15
C ALA A 92 18.55 -22.19 -6.75
N GLU A 93 19.15 -23.33 -6.40
CA GLU A 93 20.42 -23.78 -7.00
C GLU A 93 20.24 -24.21 -8.45
N ASP A 94 19.12 -24.85 -8.79
CA ASP A 94 18.78 -25.22 -10.16
C ASP A 94 18.33 -23.97 -10.96
N PRO A 95 18.97 -23.66 -12.10
CA PRO A 95 18.59 -22.52 -12.93
C PRO A 95 17.14 -22.57 -13.44
N ALA A 96 16.61 -23.77 -13.74
CA ALA A 96 15.24 -23.89 -14.26
C ALA A 96 14.20 -23.59 -13.17
N GLU A 97 14.38 -24.17 -11.98
CA GLU A 97 13.58 -23.83 -10.80
C GLU A 97 13.69 -22.35 -10.43
N ASN A 98 14.91 -21.78 -10.46
CA ASN A 98 15.11 -20.37 -10.13
C ASN A 98 14.36 -19.45 -11.10
N ALA A 99 14.39 -19.77 -12.41
CA ALA A 99 13.65 -19.02 -13.42
C ALA A 99 12.12 -19.16 -13.24
N GLU A 100 11.63 -20.30 -12.75
CA GLU A 100 10.21 -20.46 -12.42
C GLU A 100 9.80 -19.60 -11.22
N ARG A 101 10.61 -19.60 -10.15
CA ARG A 101 10.38 -18.75 -8.98
C ARG A 101 10.39 -17.27 -9.33
N GLU A 102 11.32 -16.84 -10.17
CA GLU A 102 11.39 -15.46 -10.67
C GLU A 102 10.12 -15.10 -11.46
N ARG A 103 9.68 -15.94 -12.40
CA ARG A 103 8.46 -15.70 -13.16
C ARG A 103 7.23 -15.57 -12.26
N TRP A 104 7.10 -16.46 -11.28
CA TRP A 104 6.00 -16.40 -10.30
C TRP A 104 6.06 -15.10 -9.49
N TYR A 105 7.23 -14.76 -8.95
CA TYR A 105 7.46 -13.55 -8.15
C TYR A 105 7.07 -12.28 -8.91
N LEU A 106 7.54 -12.12 -10.16
CA LEU A 106 7.23 -10.95 -10.98
C LEU A 106 5.74 -10.89 -11.35
N ALA A 107 5.11 -12.03 -11.65
CA ALA A 107 3.68 -12.10 -11.95
C ALA A 107 2.83 -11.72 -10.73
N GLU A 108 3.19 -12.22 -9.55
CA GLU A 108 2.45 -11.95 -8.32
C GLU A 108 2.61 -10.50 -7.87
N ASN A 109 3.82 -9.93 -7.95
CA ASN A 109 4.02 -8.51 -7.66
C ASN A 109 3.22 -7.61 -8.60
N ARG A 110 3.19 -7.89 -9.91
CA ARG A 110 2.33 -7.16 -10.86
C ARG A 110 0.86 -7.22 -10.46
N ARG A 111 0.37 -8.40 -10.05
CA ARG A 111 -1.00 -8.58 -9.56
C ARG A 111 -1.29 -7.75 -8.31
N ILE A 112 -0.35 -7.72 -7.36
CA ILE A 112 -0.49 -6.97 -6.11
C ILE A 112 -0.46 -5.46 -6.38
N TYR A 113 0.46 -4.96 -7.20
CA TYR A 113 0.50 -3.55 -7.60
C TYR A 113 -0.81 -3.09 -8.25
N ALA A 114 -1.35 -3.90 -9.17
CA ALA A 114 -2.64 -3.61 -9.80
C ALA A 114 -3.80 -3.60 -8.79
N ASP A 115 -3.82 -4.51 -7.81
CA ASP A 115 -4.83 -4.51 -6.73
C ASP A 115 -4.74 -3.25 -5.86
N LEU A 116 -3.53 -2.88 -5.42
CA LEU A 116 -3.30 -1.69 -4.61
C LEU A 116 -3.70 -0.40 -5.36
N ARG A 117 -3.38 -0.32 -6.66
CA ARG A 117 -3.79 0.82 -7.51
C ARG A 117 -5.30 0.81 -7.75
N GLY A 118 -5.92 -0.35 -7.94
CA GLY A 118 -7.38 -0.51 -8.05
C GLY A 118 -8.14 -0.09 -6.80
N ARG A 119 -7.51 -0.20 -5.62
CA ARG A 119 -8.02 0.32 -4.34
C ARG A 119 -7.80 1.82 -4.15
N GLY A 120 -7.02 2.47 -5.01
CA GLY A 120 -6.60 3.86 -4.84
C GLY A 120 -5.53 4.06 -3.75
N LEU A 121 -4.80 3.00 -3.38
CA LEU A 121 -3.74 3.06 -2.36
C LEU A 121 -2.39 3.45 -2.94
N LEU A 122 -2.18 3.24 -4.23
CA LEU A 122 -1.01 3.71 -4.95
C LEU A 122 -1.39 4.81 -5.93
N PRO A 123 -0.52 5.82 -6.12
CA PRO A 123 -0.72 6.79 -7.17
C PRO A 123 -0.57 6.12 -8.56
N ASP A 124 -0.90 6.88 -9.59
CA ASP A 124 -0.58 6.49 -10.97
C ASP A 124 0.93 6.24 -11.12
N ALA A 125 1.31 5.36 -12.03
CA ALA A 125 2.71 5.02 -12.28
C ALA A 125 3.54 6.27 -12.57
N GLY A 126 4.69 6.41 -11.91
CA GLY A 126 5.59 7.56 -12.05
C GLY A 126 5.16 8.83 -11.32
N ALA A 127 4.04 8.80 -10.56
CA ALA A 127 3.63 9.87 -9.67
C ALA A 127 3.99 9.60 -8.20
N ASN A 128 4.76 8.55 -7.91
CA ASN A 128 5.20 8.19 -6.56
C ASN A 128 6.54 8.86 -6.20
N VAL A 129 7.06 8.56 -5.00
CA VAL A 129 8.43 8.90 -4.61
C VAL A 129 9.39 8.14 -5.52
N PRO A 130 10.44 8.77 -6.09
CA PRO A 130 11.33 8.12 -7.06
C PRO A 130 11.96 6.81 -6.61
N SER A 131 12.26 6.65 -5.31
CA SER A 131 12.78 5.40 -4.79
C SER A 131 11.78 4.26 -4.82
N GLN A 132 10.48 4.57 -4.73
CA GLN A 132 9.41 3.58 -4.83
C GLN A 132 9.12 3.22 -6.29
N ASP A 133 9.19 4.18 -7.22
CA ASP A 133 9.11 3.87 -8.66
C ASP A 133 10.22 2.90 -9.09
N ILE A 134 11.45 3.10 -8.59
CA ILE A 134 12.57 2.18 -8.83
C ILE A 134 12.28 0.79 -8.24
N ASN A 135 11.73 0.73 -7.03
CA ASN A 135 11.37 -0.55 -6.41
C ASN A 135 10.29 -1.27 -7.22
N GLU A 136 9.22 -0.57 -7.62
CA GLU A 136 8.14 -1.12 -8.44
C GLU A 136 8.71 -1.66 -9.76
N PHE A 137 9.49 -0.85 -10.49
CA PHE A 137 10.11 -1.27 -11.74
C PHE A 137 10.94 -2.55 -11.58
N LEU A 138 11.76 -2.66 -10.53
CA LEU A 138 12.57 -3.86 -10.28
C LEU A 138 11.72 -5.06 -9.87
N GLN A 139 10.67 -4.83 -9.08
CA GLN A 139 9.79 -5.87 -8.53
C GLN A 139 8.80 -6.42 -9.56
N THR A 140 8.58 -5.71 -10.66
CA THR A 140 7.72 -6.12 -11.78
C THR A 140 8.49 -6.58 -13.02
N GLY A 141 9.82 -6.53 -12.99
CA GLY A 141 10.66 -6.98 -14.11
C GLY A 141 10.69 -5.96 -15.25
N GLY A 142 10.57 -4.68 -14.91
CA GLY A 142 10.56 -3.56 -15.84
C GLY A 142 9.21 -3.27 -16.49
N GLN A 143 8.12 -3.82 -15.96
CA GLN A 143 6.77 -3.55 -16.46
C GLN A 143 5.97 -2.76 -15.43
N VAL A 144 5.77 -1.48 -15.69
CA VAL A 144 4.88 -0.60 -14.92
C VAL A 144 3.70 -0.23 -15.81
N ASP A 145 2.49 -0.12 -15.25
CA ASP A 145 1.30 0.21 -16.04
C ASP A 145 1.51 1.54 -16.78
N GLY A 146 1.50 1.51 -18.12
CA GLY A 146 1.79 2.66 -18.97
C GLY A 146 2.60 2.36 -20.24
N ASP A 147 3.22 1.19 -20.34
CA ASP A 147 3.92 0.66 -21.53
C ASP A 147 3.12 -0.43 -22.28
#